data_AF-A0A1B6Y9I4-F1
#
_entry.id   AF-A0A1B6Y9I4-F1
#
_cell.length_a   1.000
_cell.length_b   1.000
_cell.length_c   1.000
_cell.angle_alpha   90.00
_cell.angle_beta   90.00
_cell.angle_gamma   90.00
#
_symmetry.space_group_name_H-M   'P 1'
#
loop_
_entity.id
_entity.type
_entity.pdbx_description
1 polymer ?
#
loop_
_entity_poly.entity_id
_entity_poly.type
_entity_poly.pdbx_seq_one_letter_code
_entity_poly.pdbx_strand_id
1 'polypeptide(L)'
;MTLEEAKHKYPQIAVLHSILEDKKIKLTALPTNPKMDSIYFREIEFSSEDLTAVIPLDDEYEDVEKGNQALMLQLIIYAVEEYEGCEDFLVWSTAFGLNSKDPFILNMYRGLGKTIPKIRDIIGTDINDISDYDWELNAGAAQALRELTG
;
A
#
# COMPACT_ATOMS: atom_id res chain seq x y z
N MET A 1 -16.94 -15.83 1.42
CA MET A 1 -15.89 -16.75 0.96
C MET A 1 -14.87 -16.87 2.07
N THR A 2 -14.30 -18.05 2.31
CA THR A 2 -13.22 -18.24 3.30
C THR A 2 -11.86 -17.83 2.71
N LEU A 3 -10.86 -17.59 3.56
CA LEU A 3 -9.50 -17.26 3.12
C LEU A 3 -8.91 -18.35 2.21
N GLU A 4 -9.10 -19.62 2.56
CA GLU A 4 -8.56 -20.73 1.77
C GLU A 4 -9.24 -20.85 0.39
N GLU A 5 -10.54 -20.65 0.32
CA GLU A 5 -11.25 -20.58 -0.97
C GLU A 5 -10.77 -19.39 -1.82
N ALA A 6 -10.53 -18.24 -1.19
CA ALA A 6 -10.03 -17.05 -1.86
C ALA A 6 -8.62 -17.26 -2.41
N LYS A 7 -7.70 -17.81 -1.61
CA LYS A 7 -6.32 -18.16 -2.02
C LYS A 7 -6.30 -19.18 -3.17
N HIS A 8 -7.22 -20.14 -3.17
CA HIS A 8 -7.33 -21.12 -4.24
C HIS A 8 -7.85 -20.50 -5.55
N LYS A 9 -8.85 -19.63 -5.45
CA LYS A 9 -9.48 -19.00 -6.62
C LYS A 9 -8.64 -17.85 -7.21
N TYR A 10 -7.98 -17.09 -6.35
CA TYR A 10 -7.19 -15.92 -6.70
C TYR A 10 -5.75 -16.08 -6.15
N PRO A 11 -4.83 -16.63 -6.96
CA PRO A 11 -3.44 -16.83 -6.55
C PRO A 11 -2.73 -15.56 -6.06
N GLN A 12 -3.16 -14.38 -6.52
CA GLN A 12 -2.66 -13.08 -6.06
C GLN A 12 -2.84 -12.91 -4.55
N ILE A 13 -4.01 -13.32 -4.01
CA ILE A 13 -4.27 -13.27 -2.57
C ILE A 13 -3.30 -14.20 -1.84
N ALA A 14 -3.03 -15.39 -2.39
CA ALA A 14 -2.05 -16.30 -1.79
C ALA A 14 -0.63 -15.66 -1.76
N VAL A 15 -0.22 -15.01 -2.85
CA VAL A 15 1.08 -14.31 -2.94
C VAL A 15 1.22 -13.24 -1.87
N LEU A 16 0.21 -12.37 -1.68
CA LEU A 16 0.23 -11.33 -0.66
C LEU A 16 0.41 -11.91 0.75
N HIS A 17 -0.34 -12.97 1.08
CA HIS A 17 -0.21 -13.64 2.37
C HIS A 17 1.16 -14.29 2.55
N SER A 18 1.71 -14.95 1.53
CA SER A 18 3.06 -15.53 1.59
C SER A 18 4.13 -14.46 1.81
N ILE A 19 4.03 -13.29 1.17
CA ILE A 19 4.96 -12.18 1.40
C ILE A 19 4.92 -11.73 2.86
N LEU A 20 3.73 -11.54 3.43
CA LEU A 20 3.59 -11.15 4.84
C LEU A 20 4.23 -12.17 5.78
N GLU A 21 3.97 -13.46 5.56
CA GLU A 21 4.47 -14.56 6.39
C GLU A 21 5.99 -14.74 6.26
N ASP A 22 6.49 -14.87 5.02
CA ASP A 22 7.91 -15.15 4.73
C ASP A 22 8.82 -14.00 5.15
N LYS A 23 8.37 -12.76 4.95
CA LYS A 23 9.12 -11.55 5.27
C LYS A 23 8.82 -11.01 6.67
N LYS A 24 7.93 -11.68 7.41
CA LYS A 24 7.47 -11.31 8.75
C LYS A 24 7.03 -9.84 8.81
N ILE A 25 6.31 -9.41 7.79
CA ILE A 25 5.83 -8.04 7.69
C ILE A 25 4.64 -7.86 8.62
N LYS A 26 4.63 -6.74 9.33
CA LYS A 26 3.50 -6.26 10.11
C LYS A 26 3.17 -4.83 9.69
N LEU A 27 1.91 -4.59 9.39
CA LEU A 27 1.38 -3.31 8.94
C LEU A 27 0.45 -2.74 10.00
N THR A 28 0.69 -1.50 10.40
CA THR A 28 -0.10 -0.82 11.43
C THR A 28 -0.60 0.52 10.92
N ALA A 29 -1.92 0.69 10.91
CA ALA A 29 -2.53 1.97 10.62
C ALA A 29 -2.14 3.02 11.67
N LEU A 30 -1.59 4.15 11.23
CA LEU A 30 -1.32 5.28 12.12
C LEU A 30 -2.55 6.18 12.25
N PRO A 31 -2.62 7.01 13.31
CA PRO A 31 -3.63 8.04 13.44
C PRO A 31 -3.63 8.97 12.22
N THR A 32 -4.80 9.50 11.86
CA THR A 32 -4.93 10.43 10.74
C THR A 32 -4.05 11.67 10.95
N ASN A 33 -3.35 12.07 9.90
CA ASN A 33 -2.45 13.21 9.93
C ASN A 33 -3.15 14.45 9.36
N PRO A 34 -3.51 15.46 10.18
CA PRO A 34 -4.28 16.62 9.73
C PRO A 34 -3.52 17.54 8.76
N LYS A 35 -2.23 17.28 8.52
CA LYS A 35 -1.43 18.00 7.51
C LYS A 35 -1.55 17.41 6.11
N MET A 36 -2.14 16.21 6.00
CA MET A 36 -2.40 15.56 4.73
C MET A 36 -3.80 15.97 4.28
N ASP A 37 -3.85 16.94 3.37
CA ASP A 37 -5.06 17.67 2.96
C ASP A 37 -5.99 16.87 2.01
N SER A 38 -5.92 15.54 2.06
CA SER A 38 -6.80 14.63 1.31
C SER A 38 -7.64 13.80 2.29
N ILE A 39 -8.93 13.65 1.98
CA ILE A 39 -9.90 12.93 2.82
C ILE A 39 -9.63 11.42 2.90
N TYR A 40 -8.85 10.88 1.97
CA TYR A 40 -8.57 9.44 1.86
C TYR A 40 -7.14 9.07 2.22
N PHE A 41 -6.31 10.05 2.58
CA PHE A 41 -4.90 9.79 2.80
C PHE A 41 -4.61 9.12 4.15
N ARG A 42 -3.86 8.01 4.14
CA ARG A 42 -3.45 7.28 5.35
C ARG A 42 -1.95 7.06 5.41
N GLU A 43 -1.44 7.01 6.63
CA GLU A 43 -0.06 6.61 6.92
C GLU A 43 -0.10 5.21 7.54
N ILE A 44 0.67 4.28 6.96
CA ILE A 44 0.87 2.94 7.49
C ILE A 44 2.31 2.80 7.97
N GLU A 45 2.49 2.33 9.20
CA GLU A 45 3.78 1.83 9.64
C GLU A 45 3.99 0.43 9.04
N PHE A 46 4.97 0.33 8.15
CA PHE A 46 5.52 -0.92 7.64
C PHE A 46 6.64 -1.37 8.57
N SER A 47 6.54 -2.56 9.13
CA SER A 47 7.57 -3.17 9.97
C SER A 47 7.93 -4.56 9.46
N SER A 48 9.22 -4.85 9.41
CA SER A 48 9.84 -6.14 9.11
C SER A 48 11.06 -6.35 10.02
N GLU A 49 11.81 -7.43 9.86
CA GLU A 49 13.05 -7.66 10.64
C GLU A 49 14.11 -6.56 10.41
N ASP A 50 14.21 -6.04 9.19
CA ASP A 50 15.31 -5.15 8.77
C ASP A 50 14.89 -3.68 8.61
N LEU A 51 13.58 -3.40 8.63
CA LEU A 51 13.04 -2.08 8.33
C LEU A 51 11.78 -1.77 9.14
N THR A 52 11.76 -0.57 9.73
CA THR A 52 10.53 0.12 10.13
C THR A 52 10.46 1.44 9.39
N ALA A 53 9.35 1.69 8.71
CA ALA A 53 9.12 2.91 7.97
C ALA A 53 7.64 3.29 7.94
N VAL A 54 7.36 4.58 7.75
CA VAL A 54 6.01 5.09 7.52
C VAL A 54 5.81 5.30 6.03
N ILE A 55 4.75 4.72 5.49
CA ILE A 55 4.38 4.80 4.08
C ILE A 55 3.05 5.55 3.99
N PRO A 56 3.03 6.68 3.27
CA PRO A 56 1.85 7.45 3.00
C PRO A 56 1.15 6.83 1.77
N LEU A 57 -0.16 6.56 1.83
CA LEU A 57 -0.93 5.92 0.75
C LEU A 57 -2.33 6.54 0.60
N ASP A 58 -2.94 6.33 -0.57
CA ASP A 58 -4.34 6.64 -0.83
C ASP A 58 -5.24 5.47 -0.41
N ASP A 59 -6.21 5.73 0.46
CA ASP A 59 -7.14 4.76 1.05
C ASP A 59 -8.60 5.11 0.71
N GLU A 60 -8.88 5.35 -0.58
CA GLU A 60 -10.21 5.76 -1.09
C GLU A 60 -11.37 4.86 -0.59
N TYR A 61 -11.10 3.57 -0.40
CA TYR A 61 -12.09 2.56 -0.01
C TYR A 61 -12.14 2.26 1.50
N GLU A 62 -11.47 3.07 2.34
CA GLU A 62 -11.33 2.84 3.79
C GLU A 62 -10.83 1.42 4.11
N ASP A 63 -9.96 0.90 3.25
CA ASP A 63 -9.44 -0.46 3.29
C ASP A 63 -8.53 -0.68 4.51
N VAL A 64 -7.85 0.37 4.96
CA VAL A 64 -7.00 0.33 6.16
C VAL A 64 -7.80 0.01 7.42
N GLU A 65 -9.01 0.55 7.55
CA GLU A 65 -9.87 0.35 8.75
C GLU A 65 -10.39 -1.09 8.87
N LYS A 66 -10.31 -1.88 7.81
CA LYS A 66 -10.69 -3.31 7.83
C LYS A 66 -9.66 -4.18 8.57
N GLY A 67 -8.46 -3.65 8.86
CA GLY A 67 -7.41 -4.37 9.57
C GLY A 67 -6.80 -5.55 8.82
N ASN A 68 -7.17 -5.76 7.55
CA ASN A 68 -6.68 -6.85 6.73
C ASN A 68 -5.25 -6.54 6.25
N GLN A 69 -4.27 -7.31 6.75
CA GLN A 69 -2.86 -7.12 6.44
C GLN A 69 -2.54 -7.29 4.95
N ALA A 70 -3.16 -8.26 4.27
CA ALA A 70 -2.92 -8.48 2.84
C ALA A 70 -3.48 -7.34 1.99
N LEU A 71 -4.62 -6.77 2.42
CA LEU A 71 -5.19 -5.59 1.79
C LEU A 71 -4.32 -4.34 2.00
N MET A 72 -3.81 -4.12 3.22
CA MET A 72 -2.83 -3.05 3.47
C MET A 72 -1.53 -3.27 2.70
N LEU A 73 -1.09 -4.52 2.51
CA LEU A 73 0.09 -4.81 1.69
C LEU A 73 -0.15 -4.45 0.23
N GLN A 74 -1.33 -4.75 -0.33
CA GLN A 74 -1.68 -4.33 -1.69
C GLN A 74 -1.63 -2.80 -1.84
N LEU A 75 -2.18 -2.05 -0.89
CA LEU A 75 -2.10 -0.59 -0.89
C LEU A 75 -0.65 -0.08 -0.86
N ILE A 76 0.22 -0.75 -0.11
CA ILE A 76 1.65 -0.41 -0.07
C ILE A 76 2.34 -0.72 -1.40
N ILE A 77 2.02 -1.84 -2.05
CA ILE A 77 2.56 -2.17 -3.38
C ILE A 77 2.18 -1.06 -4.37
N TYR A 78 0.91 -0.66 -4.41
CA TYR A 78 0.44 0.46 -5.22
C TYR A 78 1.19 1.77 -4.93
N ALA A 79 1.32 2.15 -3.66
CA ALA A 79 2.02 3.39 -3.29
C ALA A 79 3.51 3.36 -3.67
N VAL A 80 4.15 2.19 -3.61
CA VAL A 80 5.53 1.98 -4.05
C VAL A 80 5.62 2.15 -5.57
N GLU A 81 4.73 1.52 -6.32
CA GLU A 81 4.70 1.57 -7.79
C GLU A 81 4.37 2.96 -8.32
N GLU A 82 3.41 3.67 -7.71
CA GLU A 82 3.12 5.05 -8.05
C GLU A 82 4.33 5.96 -7.86
N TYR A 83 5.05 5.81 -6.73
CA TYR A 83 6.26 6.59 -6.51
C TYR A 83 7.35 6.27 -7.53
N GLU A 84 7.59 5.00 -7.82
CA GLU A 84 8.58 4.54 -8.79
C GLU A 84 8.23 4.97 -10.23
N GLY A 85 6.94 5.04 -10.55
CA GLY A 85 6.42 5.48 -11.84
C GLY A 85 6.36 7.01 -12.02
N CYS A 86 6.41 7.77 -10.93
CA CYS A 86 6.40 9.24 -10.99
C CYS A 86 7.77 9.81 -11.42
N GLU A 87 7.76 10.70 -12.42
CA GLU A 87 8.98 11.35 -12.92
C GLU A 87 9.63 12.24 -11.85
N ASP A 88 8.82 13.00 -11.11
CA ASP A 88 9.29 13.92 -10.08
C ASP A 88 8.26 14.17 -8.97
N PHE A 89 8.65 15.03 -8.03
CA PHE A 89 7.85 15.46 -6.89
C PHE A 89 6.52 16.13 -7.29
N LEU A 90 6.49 16.91 -8.38
CA LEU A 90 5.29 17.61 -8.82
C LEU A 90 4.28 16.64 -9.41
N VAL A 91 4.74 15.65 -10.19
CA VAL A 91 3.90 14.56 -10.70
C VAL A 91 3.30 13.78 -9.53
N TRP A 92 4.16 13.33 -8.59
CA TRP A 92 3.72 12.57 -7.43
C TRP A 92 2.72 13.34 -6.56
N SER A 93 3.02 14.58 -6.18
CA SER A 93 2.09 15.38 -5.37
C SER A 93 0.77 15.66 -6.09
N THR A 94 0.76 15.77 -7.42
CA THR A 94 -0.47 15.94 -8.20
C THR A 94 -1.33 14.68 -8.20
N ALA A 95 -0.71 13.50 -8.38
CA ALA A 95 -1.41 12.21 -8.39
C ALA A 95 -2.17 11.98 -7.06
N PHE A 96 -1.55 12.31 -5.93
CA PHE A 96 -2.14 12.15 -4.60
C PHE A 96 -2.98 13.36 -4.12
N GLY A 97 -3.19 14.38 -4.97
CA GLY A 97 -3.93 15.60 -4.60
C GLY A 97 -3.28 16.43 -3.47
N LEU A 98 -1.97 16.32 -3.28
CA LEU A 98 -1.21 16.95 -2.20
C LEU A 98 -0.73 18.36 -2.57
N ASN A 99 -0.61 19.23 -1.57
CA ASN A 99 -0.09 20.58 -1.75
C ASN A 99 1.44 20.58 -1.94
N SER A 100 1.89 20.66 -3.20
CA SER A 100 3.32 20.70 -3.56
C SER A 100 4.10 21.91 -3.01
N LYS A 101 3.41 22.95 -2.53
CA LYS A 101 4.05 24.11 -1.89
C LYS A 101 4.32 23.90 -0.39
N ASP A 102 3.80 22.84 0.20
CA ASP A 102 4.03 22.54 1.62
C ASP A 102 5.39 21.83 1.81
N PRO A 103 6.33 22.40 2.59
CA PRO A 103 7.61 21.76 2.91
C PRO A 103 7.47 20.40 3.58
N PHE A 104 6.37 20.13 4.29
CA PHE A 104 6.07 18.82 4.87
C PHE A 104 5.97 17.75 3.79
N ILE A 105 5.22 18.01 2.72
CA ILE A 105 4.99 17.10 1.60
C ILE A 105 6.30 16.84 0.84
N LEU A 106 7.13 17.87 0.63
CA LEU A 106 8.44 17.71 0.00
C LEU A 106 9.39 16.83 0.84
N ASN A 107 9.40 17.01 2.16
CA ASN A 107 10.25 16.22 3.05
C ASN A 107 9.80 14.76 3.09
N MET A 108 8.48 14.52 3.08
CA MET A 108 7.91 13.18 2.97
C MET A 108 8.34 12.49 1.66
N TYR A 109 8.16 13.14 0.50
CA TYR A 109 8.60 12.60 -0.80
C TYR A 109 10.09 12.26 -0.82
N ARG A 110 10.95 13.12 -0.25
CA ARG A 110 12.39 12.86 -0.12
C ARG A 110 12.71 11.70 0.82
N GLY A 111 11.91 11.51 1.87
CA GLY A 111 11.98 10.37 2.77
C GLY A 111 11.68 9.07 2.02
N LEU A 112 10.63 9.08 1.20
CA LEU A 112 10.25 7.93 0.37
C LEU A 112 11.38 7.46 -0.55
N GLY A 113 12.15 8.37 -1.15
CA GLY A 113 13.28 8.00 -2.00
C GLY A 113 14.38 7.17 -1.31
N LYS A 114 14.41 7.15 0.03
CA LYS A 114 15.32 6.29 0.82
C LYS A 114 14.66 5.00 1.32
N THR A 115 13.34 5.03 1.44
CA THR A 115 12.54 4.00 2.08
C THR A 115 12.00 3.01 1.06
N ILE A 116 11.50 3.51 -0.07
CA ILE A 116 10.89 2.70 -1.13
C ILE A 116 11.82 1.66 -1.71
N PRO A 117 13.09 1.96 -2.06
CA PRO A 117 14.01 0.92 -2.54
C PRO A 117 14.17 -0.24 -1.53
N LYS A 118 14.17 0.05 -0.23
CA LYS A 118 14.29 -0.97 0.81
C LYS A 118 13.02 -1.80 0.97
N ILE A 119 11.86 -1.17 0.88
CA ILE A 119 10.59 -1.90 0.87
C ILE A 119 10.57 -2.81 -0.35
N ARG A 120 10.94 -2.30 -1.53
CA ARG A 120 11.00 -3.05 -2.77
C ARG A 120 11.94 -4.26 -2.66
N ASP A 121 13.10 -4.11 -2.03
CA ASP A 121 14.01 -5.23 -1.74
C ASP A 121 13.38 -6.31 -0.84
N ILE A 122 12.46 -5.92 0.06
CA ILE A 122 11.75 -6.83 0.96
C ILE A 122 10.60 -7.55 0.23
N ILE A 123 9.73 -6.81 -0.46
CA ILE A 123 8.50 -7.33 -1.07
C ILE A 123 8.74 -7.98 -2.45
N GLY A 124 9.78 -7.58 -3.16
CA GLY A 124 10.11 -8.06 -4.51
C GLY A 124 9.61 -7.15 -5.64
N THR A 125 10.13 -7.37 -6.85
CA THR A 125 9.85 -6.58 -8.06
C THR A 125 8.80 -7.23 -8.97
N ASP A 126 8.81 -8.55 -9.10
CA ASP A 126 7.87 -9.30 -9.95
C ASP A 126 6.76 -9.92 -9.11
N ILE A 127 6.03 -9.06 -8.39
CA ILE A 127 4.92 -9.53 -7.55
C ILE A 127 3.75 -9.81 -8.50
N ASN A 128 3.23 -11.05 -8.48
CA ASN A 128 1.97 -11.37 -9.13
C ASN A 128 0.82 -11.00 -8.19
N ASP A 129 0.69 -9.69 -7.94
CA ASP A 129 -0.30 -9.09 -7.07
C ASP A 129 -1.62 -8.82 -7.83
N ILE A 130 -2.53 -8.08 -7.19
CA ILE A 130 -3.83 -7.79 -7.77
C ILE A 130 -3.66 -6.76 -8.88
N SER A 131 -4.09 -7.09 -10.11
CA SER A 131 -3.96 -6.19 -11.26
C SER A 131 -4.73 -4.89 -11.09
N ASP A 132 -4.22 -3.81 -11.68
CA ASP A 132 -4.87 -2.48 -11.76
C ASP A 132 -6.33 -2.54 -12.15
N TYR A 133 -6.66 -3.33 -13.18
CA TYR A 133 -8.04 -3.46 -13.63
C TYR A 133 -8.98 -4.01 -12.54
N ASP A 134 -8.57 -5.06 -11.82
CA ASP A 134 -9.35 -5.62 -10.72
C ASP A 134 -9.40 -4.65 -9.53
N TRP A 135 -8.29 -3.97 -9.25
CA TRP A 135 -8.17 -3.02 -8.15
C TRP A 135 -9.08 -1.79 -8.33
N GLU A 136 -8.94 -1.11 -9.46
CA GLU A 136 -9.68 0.11 -9.84
C GLU A 136 -11.18 -0.13 -9.92
N LEU A 137 -11.60 -1.28 -10.48
CA LEU A 137 -13.02 -1.61 -10.63
C LEU A 137 -13.61 -2.30 -9.40
N ASN A 138 -12.80 -2.51 -8.35
CA ASN A 138 -13.16 -3.31 -7.19
C ASN A 138 -13.84 -4.62 -7.60
N ALA A 139 -13.16 -5.39 -8.44
CA ALA A 139 -13.63 -6.63 -9.05
C ALA A 139 -12.68 -7.79 -8.73
N GLY A 140 -13.07 -9.00 -9.10
CA GLY A 140 -12.19 -10.17 -9.10
C GLY A 140 -11.48 -10.39 -7.77
N ALA A 141 -10.13 -10.33 -7.79
CA ALA A 141 -9.30 -10.54 -6.62
C ALA A 141 -9.38 -9.37 -5.61
N ALA A 142 -9.55 -8.13 -6.06
CA ALA A 142 -9.65 -6.95 -5.19
C ALA A 142 -10.92 -7.01 -4.34
N GLN A 143 -12.07 -7.28 -4.97
CA GLN A 143 -13.34 -7.44 -4.28
C GLN A 143 -13.27 -8.59 -3.26
N ALA A 144 -12.74 -9.73 -3.71
CA ALA A 144 -12.55 -10.89 -2.85
C ALA A 144 -11.70 -10.57 -1.63
N LEU A 145 -10.58 -9.87 -1.81
CA LEU A 145 -9.68 -9.48 -0.72
C LEU A 145 -10.37 -8.54 0.28
N ARG A 146 -11.18 -7.59 -0.20
CA ARG A 146 -11.95 -6.67 0.65
C ARG A 146 -13.07 -7.34 1.44
N GLU A 147 -13.66 -8.41 0.91
CA GLU A 147 -14.70 -9.20 1.58
C GLU A 147 -14.15 -10.18 2.62
N LEU A 148 -12.83 -10.44 2.61
CA LEU A 148 -12.17 -11.21 3.66
C LEU A 148 -12.10 -10.35 4.93
N THR A 149 -12.94 -10.68 5.91
CA THR A 149 -12.82 -10.15 7.27
C THR A 149 -11.55 -10.69 7.91
N GLY A 150 -10.72 -9.79 8.46
CA GLY A 150 -9.56 -10.15 9.29
C GLY A 150 -9.92 -10.82 10.61
#